data_AF-A0A3D3FI56-F1
#
_entry.id   AF-A0A3D3FI56-F1
#
_cell.length_a   1.000
_cell.length_b   1.000
_cell.length_c   1.000
_cell.angle_alpha   90.00
_cell.angle_beta   90.00
_cell.angle_gamma   90.00
#
_symmetry.space_group_name_H-M   'P 1'
#
loop_
_entity.id
_entity.type
_entity.pdbx_description
1 polymer ?
#
loop_
_entity_poly.entity_id
_entity_poly.type
_entity_poly.pdbx_seq_one_letter_code
_entity_poly.pdbx_strand_id
1 'polypeptide(L)'
;MTEIVQVLPLENFDLILYFVDGRIKKYNISHLVGKGVFSVLADPEFYRSRCTIMNHTVAWDISGQYDPSTCIDLDPEVLYRDGVDVKDPLEESA
;
A
#
# COMPACT_ATOMS: atom_id res chain seq x y z
N MET A 1 -11.37 -11.50 7.91
CA MET A 1 -9.93 -11.23 8.04
C MET A 1 -9.49 -10.79 6.68
N THR A 2 -9.17 -9.51 6.58
CA THR A 2 -8.82 -8.88 5.31
C THR A 2 -7.31 -8.82 5.22
N GLU A 3 -6.74 -9.61 4.30
CA GLU A 3 -5.29 -9.68 4.09
C GLU A 3 -4.95 -9.19 2.69
N ILE A 4 -3.88 -8.42 2.59
CA ILE A 4 -3.33 -7.95 1.32
C ILE A 4 -2.13 -8.84 0.99
N VAL A 5 -2.15 -9.45 -0.19
CA VAL A 5 -1.11 -10.38 -0.66
C VAL A 5 -0.13 -9.73 -1.63
N GLN A 6 -0.53 -8.63 -2.27
CA GLN A 6 0.31 -7.86 -3.17
C GLN A 6 -0.12 -6.39 -3.20
N VAL A 7 0.84 -5.50 -3.40
CA VAL A 7 0.63 -4.06 -3.59
C VAL A 7 1.44 -3.55 -4.77
N LEU A 8 0.86 -2.63 -5.54
CA LEU A 8 1.55 -1.84 -6.56
C LEU A 8 1.39 -0.34 -6.22
N PRO A 9 2.46 0.34 -5.77
CA PRO A 9 2.46 1.78 -5.57
C PRO A 9 2.60 2.54 -6.89
N LEU A 10 1.69 3.45 -7.18
CA LEU A 10 1.70 4.32 -8.37
C LEU A 10 2.25 5.71 -8.04
N GLU A 11 2.72 6.44 -9.06
CA GLU A 11 3.40 7.74 -8.89
C GLU A 11 2.53 8.83 -8.26
N ASN A 12 1.21 8.74 -8.37
CA ASN A 12 0.24 9.70 -7.84
C ASN A 12 -0.27 9.34 -6.43
N PHE A 13 0.47 8.52 -5.69
CA PHE A 13 0.09 7.98 -4.38
C PHE A 13 -1.16 7.09 -4.39
N ASP A 14 -1.58 6.61 -5.56
CA ASP A 14 -2.51 5.50 -5.65
C ASP A 14 -1.78 4.20 -5.29
N LEU A 15 -2.46 3.33 -4.55
CA LEU A 15 -2.08 1.94 -4.32
C LEU A 15 -3.07 1.05 -5.05
N ILE A 16 -2.58 0.08 -5.81
CA ILE A 16 -3.37 -1.07 -6.26
C ILE A 16 -3.10 -2.22 -5.31
N LEU A 17 -4.15 -2.73 -4.69
CA LEU A 17 -4.10 -3.68 -3.58
C LEU A 17 -4.81 -4.97 -4.00
N TYR A 18 -4.11 -6.09 -3.90
CA TYR A 18 -4.65 -7.42 -4.20
C TYR A 18 -4.93 -8.11 -2.87
N PHE A 19 -6.20 -8.42 -2.63
CA PHE A 19 -6.64 -9.10 -1.41
C PHE A 19 -6.66 -10.61 -1.60
N VAL A 20 -6.51 -11.34 -0.50
CA VAL A 20 -6.53 -12.81 -0.48
C VAL A 20 -7.83 -13.41 -1.02
N ASP A 21 -8.94 -12.67 -1.01
CA ASP A 21 -10.24 -13.09 -1.57
C ASP A 21 -10.36 -12.87 -3.09
N GLY A 22 -9.27 -12.42 -3.74
CA GLY A 22 -9.20 -12.15 -5.17
C GLY A 22 -9.71 -10.77 -5.58
N ARG A 23 -10.17 -9.93 -4.65
CA ARG A 23 -10.55 -8.55 -4.98
C ARG A 23 -9.32 -7.68 -5.19
N ILE A 24 -9.46 -6.72 -6.12
CA ILE A 24 -8.45 -5.72 -6.40
C ILE A 24 -9.05 -4.35 -6.11
N LYS A 25 -8.42 -3.61 -5.21
CA LYS A 25 -8.84 -2.25 -4.84
C LYS A 25 -7.81 -1.22 -5.24
N LYS A 26 -8.27 -0.03 -5.59
CA LYS A 26 -7.45 1.18 -5.67
C LYS A 26 -7.75 2.11 -4.50
N TYR A 27 -6.71 2.60 -3.84
CA TYR A 27 -6.84 3.56 -2.74
C TYR A 27 -5.78 4.67 -2.82
N ASN A 28 -6.20 5.94 -2.72
CA ASN A 28 -5.29 7.08 -2.78
C ASN A 28 -4.91 7.57 -1.38
N ILE A 29 -3.61 7.57 -1.05
CA ILE A 29 -3.14 7.96 0.28
C ILE A 29 -2.70 9.43 0.40
N SER A 30 -2.90 10.26 -0.63
CA SER A 30 -2.40 11.66 -0.66
C SER A 30 -2.85 12.49 0.54
N HIS A 31 -3.99 12.15 1.13
CA HIS A 31 -4.54 12.81 2.32
C HIS A 31 -3.72 12.55 3.60
N LEU A 32 -2.87 11.51 3.63
CA LEU A 32 -1.96 11.16 4.72
C LEU A 32 -0.54 11.71 4.48
N VAL A 33 -0.10 11.72 3.22
CA VAL A 33 1.27 12.08 2.81
C VAL A 33 1.70 13.42 3.42
N GLY A 34 2.91 13.44 4.00
CA GLY A 34 3.47 14.66 4.59
C GLY A 34 3.00 14.96 6.01
N LYS A 35 2.12 14.14 6.61
CA LYS A 35 1.55 14.39 7.94
C LYS A 35 2.06 13.43 9.00
N GLY A 36 2.54 13.96 10.12
CA GLY A 36 2.93 13.14 11.28
C GLY A 36 3.91 12.02 10.91
N VAL A 37 3.57 10.78 11.28
CA VAL A 37 4.37 9.59 10.94
C VAL A 37 4.51 9.37 9.43
N PHE A 38 3.53 9.83 8.62
CA PHE A 38 3.54 9.73 7.15
C PHE A 38 4.36 10.82 6.45
N SER A 39 5.09 11.65 7.20
CA SER A 39 5.94 12.71 6.62
C SER A 39 6.97 12.17 5.64
N VAL A 40 7.54 10.99 5.92
CA VAL A 40 8.52 10.31 5.06
C VAL A 40 7.95 9.88 3.71
N LEU A 41 6.63 9.71 3.60
CA LEU A 41 5.97 9.31 2.35
C LEU A 41 5.90 10.46 1.33
N ALA A 42 6.25 11.69 1.72
CA ALA A 42 6.35 12.82 0.80
C ALA A 42 7.55 12.70 -0.16
N ASP A 43 8.54 11.87 0.17
CA ASP A 43 9.62 11.50 -0.74
C ASP A 43 9.13 10.40 -1.70
N PRO A 44 9.02 10.66 -3.02
CA PRO A 44 8.53 9.69 -4.00
C PRO A 44 9.43 8.45 -4.16
N GLU A 45 10.74 8.58 -3.93
CA GLU A 45 11.67 7.44 -3.99
C GLU A 45 11.44 6.54 -2.78
N PHE A 46 11.34 7.13 -1.59
CA PHE A 46 11.00 6.39 -0.37
C PHE A 46 9.65 5.69 -0.48
N TYR A 47 8.60 6.43 -0.89
CA TYR A 47 7.25 5.92 -1.04
C TYR A 47 7.19 4.69 -1.97
N ARG A 48 7.89 4.71 -3.11
CA ARG A 48 7.86 3.58 -4.07
C ARG A 48 8.77 2.45 -3.66
N SER A 49 10.02 2.74 -3.26
CA SER A 49 11.04 1.71 -3.02
C SER A 49 10.85 0.96 -1.70
N ARG A 50 10.17 1.58 -0.72
CA ARG A 50 9.94 0.98 0.60
C ARG A 50 8.55 0.37 0.76
N CYS A 51 7.63 0.60 -0.18
CA CYS A 51 6.30 0.01 -0.16
C CYS A 51 6.38 -1.50 -0.38
N THR A 52 5.81 -2.27 0.54
CA THR A 52 5.83 -3.73 0.52
C THR A 52 4.68 -4.29 1.35
N ILE A 53 4.58 -5.62 1.43
CA ILE A 53 3.61 -6.30 2.30
C ILE A 53 4.33 -6.75 3.57
N MET A 54 3.84 -6.29 4.72
CA MET A 54 4.31 -6.71 6.05
C MET A 54 3.09 -6.87 6.96
N ASN A 55 3.14 -7.85 7.87
CA ASN A 55 2.02 -8.12 8.79
C ASN A 55 0.65 -8.25 8.09
N HIS A 56 0.62 -8.90 6.91
CA HIS A 56 -0.59 -9.11 6.10
C HIS A 56 -1.28 -7.83 5.57
N THR A 57 -0.58 -6.69 5.55
CA THR A 57 -1.10 -5.44 4.99
C THR A 57 -0.03 -4.68 4.21
N VAL A 58 -0.42 -3.60 3.52
CA VAL A 58 0.53 -2.66 2.92
C VAL A 58 1.29 -1.90 4.01
N ALA A 59 2.60 -1.85 3.86
CA ALA A 59 3.49 -1.14 4.75
C ALA A 59 4.65 -0.49 4.00
N TRP A 60 5.29 0.49 4.65
CA TRP A 60 6.58 1.05 4.25
C TRP A 60 7.65 0.63 5.25
N ASP A 61 8.67 -0.08 4.76
CA ASP A 61 9.84 -0.49 5.55
C ASP A 61 10.73 0.74 5.85
N ILE A 62 10.67 1.21 7.09
CA ILE A 62 11.43 2.39 7.54
C ILE A 62 12.89 2.02 7.78
N SER A 63 13.14 0.80 8.24
CA SER A 63 14.49 0.32 8.58
C SER A 63 15.33 -0.04 7.35
N GLY A 64 14.67 -0.44 6.26
CA GLY A 64 15.29 -1.06 5.11
C GLY A 64 15.74 -2.51 5.33
N GLN A 65 15.29 -3.14 6.41
CA GLN A 65 15.63 -4.50 6.83
C GLN A 65 14.41 -5.41 6.92
N TYR A 66 13.25 -4.99 6.40
CA TYR A 66 11.97 -5.70 6.52
C TYR A 66 11.59 -6.01 7.98
N ASP A 67 11.89 -5.10 8.91
CA ASP A 67 11.55 -5.24 10.33
C ASP A 67 10.06 -4.91 10.56
N PRO A 68 9.21 -5.88 10.94
CA PRO A 68 7.77 -5.68 11.17
C PRO A 68 7.45 -4.77 12.35
N SER A 69 8.43 -4.44 13.19
CA SER A 69 8.28 -3.48 14.29
C SER A 69 8.68 -2.05 13.90
N THR A 70 9.34 -1.89 12.75
CA THR A 70 9.87 -0.61 12.26
C THR A 70 9.32 -0.33 10.85
N CYS A 71 8.00 -0.27 10.75
CA CYS A 71 7.26 0.05 9.53
C CYS A 71 6.14 1.06 9.77
N ILE A 72 5.67 1.69 8.70
CA ILE A 72 4.37 2.40 8.69
C ILE A 72 3.42 1.51 7.91
N ASP A 73 2.34 1.03 8.53
CA ASP A 73 1.32 0.24 7.87
C ASP A 73 -0.03 0.97 7.85
N LEU A 74 -0.93 0.46 7.00
CA LEU A 74 -2.32 0.91 6.93
C LEU A 74 -3.23 -0.23 7.33
N ASP A 75 -4.34 0.10 7.98
CA ASP A 75 -5.36 -0.89 8.36
C ASP A 75 -5.99 -1.51 7.09
N PRO A 76 -5.85 -2.83 6.85
CA PRO A 76 -6.37 -3.48 5.66
C PRO A 76 -7.90 -3.42 5.57
N GLU A 77 -8.63 -3.32 6.69
CA GLU A 77 -10.10 -3.19 6.69
C GLU A 77 -10.53 -1.82 6.14
N VAL A 78 -9.79 -0.75 6.46
CA VAL A 78 -10.02 0.59 5.90
C VAL A 78 -9.79 0.55 4.39
N LEU A 79 -8.69 -0.05 3.95
CA LEU A 79 -8.34 -0.14 2.53
C LEU A 79 -9.36 -0.96 1.73
N TYR A 80 -9.88 -2.04 2.30
CA TYR A 80 -10.89 -2.87 1.65
C TYR A 80 -12.26 -2.20 1.57
N ARG A 81 -12.68 -1.54 2.65
CA ARG A 81 -13.98 -0.86 2.74
C ARG A 81 -14.02 0.41 1.88
N ASP A 82 -12.99 1.24 1.99
CA ASP A 82 -12.98 2.60 1.40
C ASP A 82 -12.27 2.63 0.03
N GLY A 83 -11.57 1.54 -0.35
CA GLY A 83 -10.98 1.36 -1.66
C GLY A 83 -12.00 1.08 -2.76
N VAL A 84 -11.72 1.61 -3.96
CA VAL A 84 -12.54 1.45 -5.15
C VAL A 84 -12.19 0.13 -5.83
N ASP A 85 -13.18 -0.71 -6.14
CA ASP A 85 -12.96 -1.93 -6.93
C ASP A 85 -12.45 -1.57 -8.34
N VAL A 86 -11.38 -2.24 -8.76
CA VAL A 86 -10.76 -2.04 -10.08
C VAL A 86 -10.48 -3.39 -10.73
N LYS A 87 -10.26 -3.38 -12.04
CA LYS A 87 -9.70 -4.54 -12.75
C LYS A 87 -8.20 -4.65 -12.49
N ASP A 88 -7.63 -5.82 -12.75
CA ASP A 88 -6.19 -6.02 -12.69
C ASP A 88 -5.49 -5.18 -13.77
N PRO A 89 -4.68 -4.16 -13.40
CA PRO A 89 -3.94 -3.37 -14.37
C PRO A 89 -2.75 -4.12 -15.00
N LEU A 90 -2.33 -5.27 -14.44
CA LEU A 90 -1.24 -6.09 -14.95
C LEU A 90 -1.71 -7.13 -15.98
N GLU A 91 -3.02 -7.44 -16.04
CA GLU A 91 -3.60 -8.34 -17.05
C GLU A 91 -3.36 -7.85 -18.49
N GLU A 92 -3.42 -6.53 -18.73
CA GLU A 92 -3.23 -5.97 -20.08
C GLU A 92 -1.76 -5.96 -20.54
N SER A 93 -0.82 -6.24 -19.64
CA SER A 93 0.63 -6.23 -19.90
C SER A 93 1.27 -7.61 -20.06
N ALA A 94 0.45 -8.67 -20.15
CA ALA A 94 0.86 -10.07 -20.32
C ALA A 94 0.87 -10.53 -21.79
#